data_AF-A0A2M7SLY4-F1
#
_entry.id   AF-A0A2M7SLY4-F1
#
_cell.length_a   1.000
_cell.length_b   1.000
_cell.length_c   1.000
_cell.angle_alpha   90.00
_cell.angle_beta   90.00
_cell.angle_gamma   90.00
#
_symmetry.space_group_name_H-M   'P 1'
#
loop_
_entity.id
_entity.type
_entity.pdbx_description
1 polymer ?
#
loop_
_entity_poly.entity_id
_entity_poly.type
_entity_poly.pdbx_seq_one_letter_code
_entity_poly.pdbx_strand_id
1 'polypeptide(L)'
;ETLKTPNNDGKTPAYAAAEKGQKECLEFIFGKEPDTIRIQDSSGATPAFVAAEKGKKECLEFIIERAPDTLKIENKKGATPLSIATLENNKECIDIIERYIV
;
A
#
# COMPACT_ATOMS: atom_id res chain seq x y z
N GLU A 1 -2.94 20.50 4.64
CA GLU A 1 -3.28 19.60 5.77
C GLU A 1 -4.23 18.45 5.42
N THR A 2 -5.07 18.51 4.38
CA THR A 2 -6.13 17.49 4.14
C THR A 2 -5.64 16.12 3.66
N LEU A 3 -4.43 16.00 3.11
CA LEU A 3 -3.96 14.73 2.52
C LEU A 3 -3.55 13.68 3.56
N LYS A 4 -3.38 14.07 4.83
CA LYS A 4 -3.08 13.17 5.96
C LYS A 4 -4.34 12.75 6.72
N THR A 5 -5.46 13.47 6.55
CA THR A 5 -6.69 13.20 7.28
C THR A 5 -7.40 11.98 6.68
N PRO A 6 -7.57 10.88 7.44
CA PRO A 6 -8.30 9.73 6.97
C PRO A 6 -9.82 9.98 6.97
N ASN A 7 -10.54 9.23 6.13
CA ASN A 7 -12.00 9.14 6.20
C ASN A 7 -12.46 8.27 7.41
N ASN A 8 -13.77 8.03 7.53
CA ASN A 8 -14.34 7.21 8.62
C ASN A 8 -13.82 5.76 8.64
N ASP A 9 -13.32 5.24 7.52
CA ASP A 9 -12.73 3.91 7.41
C ASP A 9 -11.22 3.91 7.70
N GLY A 10 -10.65 5.04 8.10
CA GLY A 10 -9.20 5.19 8.29
C GLY A 10 -8.42 5.40 6.98
N LYS A 11 -9.09 5.48 5.82
CA LYS A 11 -8.43 5.56 4.52
C LYS A 11 -7.98 6.98 4.22
N THR A 12 -6.70 7.15 3.94
CA THR A 12 -6.13 8.41 3.43
C THR A 12 -6.28 8.49 1.90
N PRO A 13 -6.08 9.67 1.29
CA PRO A 13 -5.97 9.79 -0.16
C PRO A 13 -4.90 8.88 -0.77
N ALA A 14 -3.74 8.68 -0.11
CA ALA A 14 -2.71 7.75 -0.57
C ALA A 14 -3.21 6.30 -0.56
N TYR A 15 -3.94 5.89 0.48
CA TYR A 15 -4.60 4.59 0.54
C TYR A 15 -5.57 4.41 -0.64
N ALA A 16 -6.44 5.40 -0.88
CA ALA A 16 -7.40 5.34 -1.97
C ALA A 16 -6.73 5.26 -3.35
N ALA A 17 -5.67 6.03 -3.59
CA ALA A 17 -4.90 5.98 -4.83
C ALA A 17 -4.26 4.60 -5.04
N ALA A 18 -3.68 4.02 -3.99
CA ALA A 18 -3.12 2.66 -4.03
C ALA A 18 -4.20 1.59 -4.28
N GLU A 19 -5.35 1.67 -3.60
CA GLU A 19 -6.49 0.76 -3.80
C GLU A 19 -7.03 0.80 -5.23
N LYS A 20 -7.09 2.00 -5.83
CA LYS A 20 -7.61 2.20 -7.20
C LYS A 20 -6.55 2.04 -8.30
N GLY A 21 -5.27 1.88 -7.96
CA GLY A 21 -4.18 1.77 -8.94
C GLY A 21 -3.82 3.08 -9.64
N GLN A 22 -4.04 4.22 -8.99
CA GLN A 22 -3.75 5.54 -9.54
C GLN A 22 -2.33 5.99 -9.15
N LYS A 23 -1.32 5.49 -9.86
CA LYS A 23 0.10 5.76 -9.55
C LYS A 23 0.43 7.25 -9.59
N GLU A 24 -0.05 7.98 -10.58
CA GLU A 24 0.24 9.42 -10.75
C GLU A 24 -0.36 10.25 -9.60
N CYS A 25 -1.57 9.89 -9.14
CA CYS A 25 -2.15 10.49 -7.95
C CYS A 25 -1.33 10.16 -6.70
N LEU A 26 -0.89 8.92 -6.57
CA LEU A 26 -0.06 8.47 -5.45
C LEU A 26 1.30 9.19 -5.42
N GLU A 27 1.94 9.39 -6.57
CA GLU A 27 3.16 10.17 -6.75
C GLU A 27 2.97 11.62 -6.33
N PHE A 28 1.90 12.27 -6.80
CA PHE A 28 1.56 13.64 -6.42
C PHE A 28 1.35 13.76 -4.91
N ILE A 29 0.58 12.84 -4.30
CA ILE A 29 0.30 12.84 -2.86
C ILE A 29 1.60 12.64 -2.08
N PHE A 30 2.44 11.68 -2.48
CA PHE A 30 3.73 11.43 -1.84
C PHE A 30 4.65 12.66 -1.88
N GLY A 31 4.68 13.38 -3.01
CA GLY A 31 5.45 14.62 -3.15
C GLY A 31 4.99 15.76 -2.23
N LYS A 32 3.77 15.69 -1.69
CA LYS A 32 3.23 16.67 -0.72
C LYS A 32 3.32 16.18 0.72
N GLU A 33 2.97 14.92 0.95
CA GLU A 33 2.85 14.31 2.28
C GLU A 33 3.37 12.86 2.25
N PRO A 34 4.70 12.65 2.27
CA PRO A 34 5.31 11.33 2.06
C PRO A 34 4.93 10.30 3.14
N ASP A 35 4.63 10.74 4.37
CA ASP A 35 4.26 9.85 5.47
C ASP A 35 2.93 9.10 5.23
N THR A 36 2.10 9.58 4.30
CA THR A 36 0.77 9.02 4.04
C THR A 36 0.81 7.59 3.50
N ILE A 37 1.93 7.15 2.90
CA ILE A 37 2.11 5.77 2.43
C ILE A 37 2.27 4.74 3.56
N ARG A 38 2.44 5.20 4.81
CA ARG A 38 2.54 4.36 6.01
C ARG A 38 1.29 4.37 6.89
N ILE A 39 0.32 5.24 6.60
CA ILE A 39 -0.89 5.36 7.42
C ILE A 39 -1.78 4.14 7.17
N GLN A 40 -2.13 3.47 8.26
CA GLN A 40 -3.01 2.31 8.23
C GLN A 40 -4.49 2.74 8.23
N ASP A 41 -5.31 2.01 7.50
CA ASP A 41 -6.76 2.13 7.62
C ASP A 41 -7.29 1.53 8.93
N SER A 42 -8.61 1.56 9.12
CA SER A 42 -9.26 1.03 10.32
C SER A 42 -9.07 -0.49 10.50
N SER A 43 -8.70 -1.22 9.45
CA SER A 43 -8.37 -2.65 9.49
C SER A 43 -6.88 -2.91 9.75
N GLY A 44 -6.05 -1.87 9.83
CA GLY A 44 -4.60 -1.99 9.93
C GLY A 44 -3.90 -2.13 8.57
N ALA A 45 -4.61 -2.03 7.45
CA ALA A 45 -4.01 -2.17 6.12
C ALA A 45 -3.29 -0.88 5.71
N THR A 46 -2.07 -1.01 5.19
CA THR A 46 -1.32 0.11 4.58
C THR A 46 -1.68 0.27 3.10
N PRO A 47 -1.31 1.39 2.46
CA PRO A 47 -1.35 1.54 1.01
C PRO A 47 -0.62 0.42 0.25
N ALA A 48 0.52 -0.07 0.76
CA ALA A 48 1.21 -1.23 0.18
C ALA A 48 0.37 -2.51 0.28
N PHE A 49 -0.25 -2.75 1.45
CA PHE A 49 -1.13 -3.91 1.67
C PHE A 49 -2.30 -3.91 0.69
N VAL A 50 -3.02 -2.78 0.54
CA VAL A 50 -4.19 -2.73 -0.35
C VAL A 50 -3.79 -2.76 -1.83
N ALA A 51 -2.63 -2.20 -2.21
CA ALA A 51 -2.12 -2.35 -3.57
C ALA A 51 -1.82 -3.83 -3.88
N ALA A 52 -1.21 -4.55 -2.95
CA ALA A 52 -0.93 -5.98 -3.05
C ALA A 52 -2.22 -6.83 -3.09
N GLU A 53 -3.23 -6.49 -2.28
CA GLU A 53 -4.55 -7.13 -2.28
C GLU A 53 -5.30 -6.92 -3.60
N LYS A 54 -5.26 -5.70 -4.16
CA LYS A 54 -6.01 -5.34 -5.38
C LYS A 54 -5.23 -5.53 -6.68
N GLY A 55 -4.03 -6.12 -6.60
CA GLY A 55 -3.17 -6.39 -7.75
C GLY A 55 -2.65 -5.13 -8.45
N LYS A 56 -2.48 -4.02 -7.73
CA LYS A 56 -2.05 -2.72 -8.28
C LYS A 56 -0.52 -2.62 -8.29
N LYS A 57 0.11 -3.39 -9.17
CA LYS A 57 1.57 -3.56 -9.20
C LYS A 57 2.34 -2.26 -9.30
N GLU A 58 1.88 -1.29 -10.11
CA GLU A 58 2.62 -0.05 -10.35
C GLU A 58 2.61 0.84 -9.09
N CYS A 59 1.48 0.85 -8.36
CA CYS A 59 1.40 1.52 -7.06
C CYS A 59 2.23 0.78 -6.01
N LEU A 60 2.18 -0.55 -5.99
CA LEU A 60 2.94 -1.38 -5.06
C LEU A 60 4.45 -1.15 -5.24
N GLU A 61 4.95 -1.26 -6.46
CA GLU A 61 6.35 -1.04 -6.82
C GLU A 61 6.80 0.38 -6.43
N PHE A 62 6.00 1.41 -6.74
CA PHE A 62 6.27 2.76 -6.28
C PHE A 62 6.39 2.86 -4.75
N ILE A 63 5.48 2.25 -3.99
CA ILE A 63 5.50 2.35 -2.53
C ILE A 63 6.74 1.64 -1.95
N ILE A 64 7.06 0.42 -2.39
CA ILE A 64 8.16 -0.36 -1.83
C ILE A 64 9.53 0.25 -2.15
N GLU A 65 9.69 0.91 -3.30
CA GLU A 65 10.91 1.65 -3.62
C GLU A 65 11.19 2.79 -2.64
N ARG A 66 10.14 3.45 -2.12
CA ARG A 66 10.28 4.56 -1.15
C ARG A 66 10.20 4.12 0.31
N ALA A 67 9.50 3.02 0.57
CA ALA A 67 9.17 2.55 1.91
C ALA A 67 9.11 1.02 1.98
N PRO A 68 10.25 0.33 1.81
CA PRO A 68 10.29 -1.14 1.82
C PRO A 68 9.88 -1.72 3.18
N ASP A 69 10.01 -0.94 4.26
CA ASP A 69 9.54 -1.28 5.61
C ASP A 69 8.03 -1.58 5.66
N THR A 70 7.24 -1.01 4.74
CA THR A 70 5.79 -1.28 4.65
C THR A 70 5.45 -2.73 4.35
N LEU A 71 6.39 -3.50 3.78
CA LEU A 71 6.23 -4.94 3.53
C LEU A 71 6.15 -5.78 4.81
N LYS A 72 6.63 -5.24 5.94
CA LYS A 72 6.63 -5.91 7.24
C LYS A 72 5.45 -5.51 8.12
N ILE A 73 4.65 -4.54 7.68
CA ILE A 73 3.50 -4.06 8.46
C ILE A 73 2.34 -5.03 8.29
N GLU A 74 1.88 -5.58 9.41
CA GLU A 74 0.72 -6.45 9.46
C GLU A 74 -0.57 -5.64 9.64
N ASN A 75 -1.65 -6.10 9.01
CA ASN A 75 -2.98 -5.64 9.36
C ASN A 75 -3.42 -6.23 10.72
N LYS A 76 -4.60 -5.86 11.20
CA LYS A 76 -5.13 -6.34 12.50
C LYS A 76 -5.37 -7.86 12.57
N LYS A 77 -5.31 -8.58 11.43
CA LYS A 77 -5.41 -10.04 11.35
C LYS A 77 -4.04 -10.73 11.27
N GLY A 78 -2.94 -9.98 11.38
CA GLY A 78 -1.58 -10.50 11.23
C GLY A 78 -1.16 -10.74 9.78
N ALA A 79 -1.90 -10.24 8.80
CA ALA A 79 -1.57 -10.43 7.38
C ALA A 79 -0.63 -9.33 6.89
N THR A 80 0.44 -9.72 6.20
CA THR A 80 1.39 -8.85 5.49
C THR A 80 0.97 -8.64 4.02
N PRO A 81 1.53 -7.64 3.30
CA PRO A 81 1.31 -7.47 1.86
C PRO A 81 1.60 -8.73 1.04
N LEU A 82 2.63 -9.51 1.39
CA LEU A 82 2.92 -10.78 0.71
C LEU A 82 1.81 -11.80 0.94
N SER A 83 1.37 -11.96 2.20
CA SER A 83 0.33 -12.96 2.53
C SER A 83 -0.99 -12.68 1.82
N ILE A 84 -1.39 -11.41 1.70
CA ILE A 84 -2.63 -11.03 1.02
C ILE A 84 -2.50 -11.14 -0.50
N ALA A 85 -1.34 -10.78 -1.09
CA ALA A 85 -1.10 -10.99 -2.52
C ALA A 85 -1.18 -12.49 -2.90
N THR A 86 -0.64 -13.36 -2.04
CA THR A 86 -0.73 -14.82 -2.20
C THR A 86 -2.17 -15.32 -2.09
N LEU A 87 -2.93 -14.85 -1.08
CA LEU A 87 -4.33 -15.21 -0.90
C LEU A 87 -5.20 -14.82 -2.10
N GLU A 88 -4.97 -13.62 -2.65
CA GLU A 88 -5.68 -13.09 -3.82
C GLU A 88 -5.11 -13.59 -5.16
N ASN A 89 -4.06 -14.43 -5.15
CA ASN A 89 -3.37 -14.96 -6.33
C ASN A 89 -2.83 -13.88 -7.29
N ASN A 90 -2.39 -12.74 -6.74
CA ASN A 90 -1.82 -11.62 -7.48
C ASN A 90 -0.34 -11.85 -7.82
N LYS A 91 -0.08 -12.76 -8.77
CA LYS A 91 1.29 -13.21 -9.14
C LYS A 91 2.28 -12.07 -9.40
N GLU A 92 1.86 -11.03 -10.13
CA GLU A 92 2.75 -9.90 -10.42
C GLU A 92 3.18 -9.15 -9.14
N CYS A 93 2.29 -9.02 -8.16
CA CYS A 93 2.61 -8.40 -6.88
C CYS A 93 3.49 -9.31 -6.02
N ILE A 94 3.27 -10.63 -6.06
CA ILE A 94 4.12 -11.62 -5.37
C ILE A 94 5.54 -11.53 -5.93
N ASP A 95 5.70 -11.60 -7.25
CA ASP A 95 7.01 -11.52 -7.93
C ASP A 95 7.73 -10.21 -7.58
N ILE A 96 7.01 -9.09 -7.52
CA ILE A 96 7.57 -7.79 -7.14
C ILE A 96 8.03 -7.84 -5.68
N ILE A 97 7.18 -8.27 -4.75
CA ILE A 97 7.54 -8.30 -3.32
C ILE A 97 8.72 -9.22 -3.07
N GLU A 98 8.73 -10.40 -3.69
CA GLU A 98 9.80 -11.39 -3.57
C GLU A 98 11.16 -10.80 -3.98
N ARG A 99 11.22 -9.99 -5.04
CA ARG A 99 12.46 -9.31 -5.46
C ARG A 99 13.03 -8.31 -4.44
N TYR A 100 12.23 -7.83 -3.51
CA TYR A 100 12.64 -6.83 -2.50
C TYR A 100 12.91 -7.42 -1.11
N ILE A 101 12.63 -8.71 -0.90
CA ILE A 101 12.88 -9.41 0.37
C ILE A 101 14.11 -10.34 0.33
N VAL A 102 14.71 -10.56 -0.85
CA VAL A 102 15.99 -11.27 -1.01
C VAL A 102 17.16 -10.28 -0.91
#